data_AF-A0A7V4TIY7-F1
#
_entry.id   AF-A0A7V4TIY7-F1
#
_cell.length_a   1.000
_cell.length_b   1.000
_cell.length_c   1.000
_cell.angle_alpha   90.00
_cell.angle_beta   90.00
_cell.angle_gamma   90.00
#
_symmetry.space_group_name_H-M   'P 1'
#
loop_
_entity.id
_entity.type
_entity.pdbx_description
1 polymer ?
#
loop_
_entity_poly.entity_id
_entity_poly.type
_entity_poly.pdbx_seq_one_letter_code
_entity_poly.pdbx_strand_id
1 'polypeptide(L)'
;MIRLVFAPAPYRHEEVTYVYWEYELERPYELYLIPLRALNVFLEEALAQEKEFPENIRISFEDGRIRVWTPFAAYSEYLFERLERLLRDRVRAILEEIMF
;
A
#
# COMPACT_ATOMS: atom_id res chain seq x y z
N MET A 1 2.07 13.93 -2.11
CA MET A 1 1.29 13.04 -1.22
C MET A 1 1.79 11.60 -1.32
N ILE A 2 1.52 10.83 -2.39
CA ILE A 2 2.19 9.53 -2.67
C ILE A 2 2.47 9.41 -4.17
N ARG A 3 3.57 8.74 -4.55
CA ARG A 3 4.04 8.52 -5.93
C ARG A 3 4.40 7.05 -6.15
N LEU A 4 3.96 6.46 -7.26
CA LEU A 4 4.45 5.15 -7.69
C LEU A 4 5.92 5.26 -8.12
N VAL A 5 6.79 4.47 -7.49
CA VAL A 5 8.24 4.46 -7.76
C VAL A 5 8.72 3.15 -8.36
N PHE A 6 7.95 2.08 -8.17
CA PHE A 6 8.19 0.79 -8.79
C PHE A 6 6.89 0.24 -9.35
N ALA A 7 6.85 0.01 -10.66
CA ALA A 7 5.66 -0.49 -11.35
C ALA A 7 5.38 -1.96 -10.99
N PRO A 8 4.12 -2.44 -11.12
CA PRO A 8 3.78 -3.83 -10.89
C PRO A 8 4.68 -4.78 -11.67
N ALA A 9 5.41 -5.64 -10.96
CA ALA A 9 6.30 -6.62 -11.56
C ALA A 9 6.16 -7.98 -10.85
N PRO A 10 6.36 -9.09 -11.58
CA PRO A 10 6.36 -10.41 -10.97
C PRO A 10 7.56 -10.56 -10.03
N TYR A 11 7.33 -11.13 -8.86
CA TYR A 11 8.33 -11.46 -7.86
C TYR A 11 8.05 -12.84 -7.29
N ARG A 12 9.07 -13.71 -7.33
CA ARG A 12 8.96 -15.06 -6.78
C ARG A 12 9.44 -15.04 -5.34
N HIS A 13 8.54 -15.37 -4.42
CA HIS A 13 8.88 -15.55 -3.02
C HIS A 13 8.48 -16.95 -2.60
N GLU A 14 9.45 -17.73 -2.14
CA GLU A 14 9.29 -19.16 -1.87
C GLU A 14 8.74 -19.89 -3.12
N GLU A 15 7.66 -20.66 -2.97
CA GLU A 15 6.99 -21.39 -4.05
C GLU A 15 5.87 -20.57 -4.74
N VAL A 16 5.66 -19.31 -4.35
CA VAL A 16 4.55 -18.47 -4.84
C VAL A 16 5.06 -17.31 -5.68
N THR A 17 4.40 -17.06 -6.81
CA THR A 17 4.63 -15.86 -7.63
C THR A 17 3.65 -14.78 -7.21
N TYR A 18 4.19 -13.64 -6.79
CA TYR A 18 3.47 -12.42 -6.48
C TYR A 18 3.65 -11.41 -7.60
N VAL A 19 2.74 -10.46 -7.71
CA VAL A 19 2.98 -9.17 -8.32
C VAL A 19 3.21 -8.18 -7.20
N TYR A 20 4.28 -7.39 -7.27
CA TYR A 20 4.57 -6.36 -6.28
C TYR A 20 4.78 -4.99 -6.93
N TRP A 21 4.45 -3.94 -6.20
CA TRP A 21 4.73 -2.55 -6.57
C TRP A 21 5.03 -1.71 -5.32
N GLU A 22 5.66 -0.55 -5.54
CA GLU A 22 6.07 0.34 -4.45
C GLU A 22 5.60 1.79 -4.69
N TYR A 23 5.13 2.41 -3.61
CA TYR A 23 4.87 3.85 -3.54
C TYR A 23 5.81 4.51 -2.56
N GLU A 24 6.23 5.73 -2.88
CA GLU A 24 6.97 6.62 -1.99
C GLU A 24 6.11 7.84 -1.67
N LEU A 25 6.26 8.37 -0.47
CA LEU A 25 5.64 9.64 -0.12
C LEU A 25 6.49 10.76 -0.67
N GLU A 26 5.87 11.72 -1.35
CA GLU A 26 6.62 12.87 -1.89
C GLU A 26 7.27 13.73 -0.78
N ARG A 27 6.74 13.62 0.44
CA ARG A 27 7.20 14.33 1.63
C ARG A 27 7.20 13.36 2.80
N PRO A 28 8.16 12.43 2.85
CA PRO A 28 8.16 11.34 3.84
C PRO A 28 8.28 11.87 5.28
N TYR A 29 8.78 13.10 5.43
CA TYR A 29 8.89 13.74 6.72
C TYR A 29 7.55 14.09 7.37
N GLU A 30 6.46 14.17 6.60
CA GLU A 30 5.11 14.40 7.13
C GLU A 30 4.61 13.20 7.97
N LEU A 31 5.24 12.02 7.85
CA LEU A 31 4.92 10.84 8.68
C LEU A 31 5.92 10.57 9.82
N TYR A 32 6.95 11.40 10.04
CA TYR A 32 7.92 11.17 11.14
C TYR A 32 7.26 11.13 12.53
N LEU A 33 6.06 11.69 12.65
CA LEU A 33 5.27 11.70 13.89
C LEU A 33 4.44 10.42 14.08
N ILE A 34 4.31 9.56 13.06
CA ILE A 34 3.55 8.31 13.16
C ILE A 34 4.48 7.15 13.49
N PRO A 35 4.20 6.38 14.55
CA PRO A 35 4.84 5.09 14.74
C PRO A 35 4.59 4.19 13.53
N LEU A 36 5.65 3.69 12.88
CA LEU A 36 5.56 2.83 11.67
C LEU A 36 4.55 1.68 11.82
N ARG A 37 4.44 1.13 13.03
CA ARG A 37 3.47 0.07 13.35
C ARG A 37 2.01 0.53 13.24
N ALA A 38 1.69 1.75 13.66
CA ALA A 38 0.35 2.30 13.58
C ALA A 38 -0.08 2.52 12.12
N LEU A 39 0.85 3.00 11.28
CA LEU A 39 0.62 3.16 9.85
C LEU A 39 0.34 1.81 9.16
N ASN A 40 1.12 0.77 9.49
CA ASN A 40 0.89 -0.58 8.97
C ASN A 40 -0.49 -1.12 9.35
N VAL A 41 -0.85 -1.03 10.63
CA VAL A 41 -2.18 -1.47 11.12
C VAL A 41 -3.30 -0.71 10.39
N PHE A 42 -3.17 0.60 10.23
CA PHE A 42 -4.16 1.40 9.50
C PHE A 42 -4.31 0.97 8.04
N LEU A 43 -3.20 0.72 7.34
CA LEU A 43 -3.22 0.27 5.95
C LEU A 43 -3.84 -1.12 5.81
N GLU A 44 -3.53 -2.04 6.72
CA GLU A 44 -4.13 -3.37 6.78
C GLU A 44 -5.63 -3.30 7.06
N GLU A 45 -6.06 -2.47 8.02
CA GLU A 45 -7.48 -2.25 8.33
C GLU A 45 -8.24 -1.62 7.16
N ALA A 46 -7.64 -0.64 6.49
CA ALA A 46 -8.23 0.01 5.32
C ALA A 46 -8.42 -0.99 4.16
N LEU A 47 -7.48 -1.92 3.99
CA LEU A 47 -7.60 -3.01 3.02
C LEU A 47 -8.68 -4.01 3.42
N ALA A 48 -8.76 -4.37 4.71
CA ALA A 48 -9.74 -5.32 5.23
C ALA A 48 -11.19 -4.81 5.16
N GLN A 49 -11.40 -3.49 5.21
CA GLN A 49 -12.73 -2.88 5.03
C GLN A 49 -13.27 -3.00 3.60
N GLU A 50 -12.39 -3.20 2.63
CA GLU A 50 -12.73 -3.30 1.21
C GLU A 50 -13.03 -4.76 0.84
N LYS A 51 -14.31 -5.12 0.91
CA LYS A 51 -14.81 -6.50 0.68
C LYS A 51 -14.49 -7.11 -0.68
N GLU A 52 -14.05 -6.30 -1.64
CA GLU A 52 -13.72 -6.74 -2.99
C GLU A 52 -12.23 -7.07 -3.18
N PHE A 53 -11.40 -6.85 -2.16
CA PHE A 53 -10.00 -7.24 -2.22
C PHE A 53 -9.80 -8.72 -1.86
N PRO A 54 -9.03 -9.47 -2.67
CA PRO A 54 -8.57 -10.80 -2.29
C PRO A 54 -7.91 -10.81 -0.91
N GLU A 55 -8.22 -11.80 -0.09
CA GLU A 55 -7.69 -11.97 1.29
C GLU A 55 -6.15 -12.08 1.36
N ASN A 56 -5.49 -12.30 0.23
CA ASN A 56 -4.05 -12.54 0.14
C ASN A 56 -3.24 -11.30 -0.29
N ILE A 57 -3.89 -10.13 -0.41
CA ILE A 57 -3.17 -8.89 -0.67
C ILE A 57 -2.48 -8.46 0.62
N ARG A 58 -1.18 -8.19 0.54
CA ARG A 58 -0.39 -7.68 1.64
C ARG A 58 0.03 -6.26 1.34
N ILE A 59 0.00 -5.42 2.37
CA ILE A 59 0.48 -4.06 2.31
C ILE A 59 1.35 -3.80 3.52
N SER A 60 2.51 -3.17 3.33
CA SER A 60 3.33 -2.70 4.43
C SER A 60 4.06 -1.42 4.06
N PHE A 61 4.42 -0.66 5.09
CA PHE A 61 5.26 0.50 5.04
C PHE A 61 6.62 0.15 5.63
N GLU A 62 7.63 0.09 4.78
CA GLU A 62 9.00 -0.30 5.10
C GLU A 62 9.98 0.63 4.37
N ASP A 63 11.05 1.03 5.05
CA ASP A 63 12.11 1.87 4.46
C ASP A 63 11.59 3.17 3.81
N GLY A 64 10.51 3.76 4.35
CA GLY A 64 9.89 4.97 3.80
C GLY A 64 8.98 4.74 2.59
N ARG A 65 8.70 3.48 2.24
CA ARG A 65 7.91 3.10 1.07
C ARG A 65 6.72 2.23 1.47
N ILE A 66 5.59 2.43 0.80
CA ILE A 66 4.46 1.52 0.85
C ILE A 66 4.70 0.44 -0.21
N ARG A 67 4.85 -0.79 0.24
CA ARG A 67 4.97 -1.97 -0.61
C ARG A 67 3.62 -2.70 -0.62
N VAL A 68 3.22 -3.16 -1.80
CA VAL A 68 2.00 -3.96 -1.97
C VAL A 68 2.33 -5.22 -2.71
N TRP A 69 1.83 -6.35 -2.22
CA TRP A 69 1.99 -7.67 -2.82
C TRP A 69 0.62 -8.29 -3.05
N THR A 70 0.43 -8.87 -4.23
CA THR A 70 -0.75 -9.66 -4.56
C THR A 70 -0.32 -10.97 -5.22
N PRO A 71 -0.95 -12.12 -4.95
CA PRO A 71 -0.69 -13.32 -5.71
C PRO A 71 -0.88 -13.06 -7.20
N PHE A 72 -0.01 -13.59 -8.06
CA PHE A 72 -0.07 -13.35 -9.50
C PHE A 72 -1.44 -13.74 -10.09
N ALA A 73 -2.05 -14.82 -9.59
CA ALA A 73 -3.38 -15.26 -10.01
C ALA A 73 -4.52 -14.29 -9.64
N ALA A 74 -4.31 -13.42 -8.65
CA ALA A 74 -5.28 -12.43 -8.20
C ALA A 74 -5.04 -11.03 -8.79
N TYR A 75 -3.89 -10.82 -9.46
CA TYR A 75 -3.56 -9.55 -10.07
C TYR A 75 -4.50 -9.22 -11.24
N SER A 76 -4.93 -7.97 -11.30
CA SER A 76 -5.55 -7.35 -12.47
C SER A 76 -5.22 -5.86 -12.50
N GLU A 77 -5.26 -5.25 -13.68
CA GLU A 77 -5.06 -3.79 -13.80
C GLU A 77 -6.13 -3.02 -13.00
N TYR A 78 -7.38 -3.50 -13.01
CA TYR A 78 -8.46 -2.93 -12.19
C TYR A 78 -8.15 -2.96 -10.69
N LEU A 79 -7.62 -4.09 -10.19
CA LEU A 79 -7.21 -4.23 -8.80
C LEU A 79 -6.11 -3.22 -8.45
N PHE A 80 -5.12 -3.08 -9.32
CA PHE A 80 -4.02 -2.16 -9.15
C PHE A 80 -4.51 -0.70 -9.08
N GLU A 81 -5.33 -0.26 -10.04
CA GLU A 81 -5.88 1.10 -10.06
C GLU A 81 -6.74 1.41 -8.83
N ARG A 82 -7.53 0.42 -8.37
CA ARG A 82 -8.34 0.58 -7.15
C ARG A 82 -7.48 0.70 -5.90
N LEU A 83 -6.45 -0.13 -5.75
CA LEU A 83 -5.50 -0.03 -4.64
C LEU A 83 -4.76 1.30 -4.66
N GLU A 84 -4.33 1.77 -5.83
CA GLU A 84 -3.69 3.06 -5.96
C GLU A 84 -4.61 4.19 -5.46
N ARG A 85 -5.88 4.17 -5.85
CA ARG A 85 -6.86 5.17 -5.39
C ARG A 85 -7.08 5.10 -3.88
N LEU A 86 -7.31 3.91 -3.35
CA LEU A 86 -7.47 3.68 -1.91
C LEU A 86 -6.28 4.27 -1.14
N LEU A 87 -5.06 3.97 -1.59
CA LEU A 87 -3.85 4.45 -0.92
C LEU A 87 -3.72 5.95 -0.95
N ARG A 88 -4.04 6.58 -2.09
CA ARG A 88 -4.03 8.04 -2.21
C ARG A 88 -5.03 8.67 -1.25
N ASP A 89 -6.24 8.14 -1.15
CA ASP A 89 -7.30 8.70 -0.30
C ASP A 89 -7.00 8.47 1.20
N ARG A 90 -6.53 7.26 1.55
CA ARG A 90 -6.23 6.88 2.93
C ARG A 90 -4.99 7.59 3.48
N VAL A 91 -3.93 7.68 2.69
CA VAL A 91 -2.74 8.45 3.09
C VAL A 91 -3.05 9.95 3.19
N ARG A 92 -3.93 10.49 2.31
CA ARG A 92 -4.41 11.87 2.44
C ARG A 92 -5.08 12.09 3.80
N ALA A 93 -6.03 11.24 4.16
CA ALA A 93 -6.77 11.36 5.40
C ALA A 93 -5.85 11.36 6.63
N ILE A 94 -4.86 10.45 6.66
CA ILE A 94 -3.86 10.41 7.73
C ILE A 94 -3.07 11.72 7.82
N LEU A 95 -2.60 12.24 6.68
CA LEU A 95 -1.82 13.48 6.65
C LEU A 95 -2.66 14.67 7.11
N GLU A 96 -3.93 14.72 6.72
CA GLU A 96 -4.88 15.73 7.18
C GLU A 96 -5.12 15.64 8.70
N GLU A 97 -5.31 14.44 9.25
CA GLU A 97 -5.49 14.23 10.70
C GLU A 97 -4.27 14.62 11.54
N ILE A 98 -3.06 14.61 10.99
CA ILE A 98 -1.83 14.97 11.71
C ILE A 98 -1.54 16.46 11.63
N MET A 99 -1.93 17.10 10.53
CA MET A 99 -1.71 18.52 10.31
C MET A 99 -2.70 19.44 11.05
N PHE A 100 -3.80 18.89 11.59
CA PHE A 100 -4.87 19.62 12.29
C PHE A 100 -5.05 19.15 13.74
#